data_AF-A0A533BEY5-F1
#
_entry.id   AF-A0A533BEY5-F1
#
_cell.length_a   1.000
_cell.length_b   1.000
_cell.length_c   1.000
_cell.angle_alpha   90.00
_cell.angle_beta   90.00
_cell.angle_gamma   90.00
#
_symmetry.space_group_name_H-M   'P 1'
#
loop_
_entity.id
_entity.type
_entity.pdbx_description
1 polymer ?
#
loop_
_entity_poly.entity_id
_entity_poly.type
_entity_poly.pdbx_seq_one_letter_code
_entity_poly.pdbx_strand_id
1 'polypeptide(L)'
;MHLLLLTALFFILWVSGCRGPIMPISNGSMSDLPSSALATVVWGQHKGAVGEAVTTLQQLGFRIVERSRLQQVFDEQKITLTHSTDDDAQLLKVGKILGAGSIVFVEIETSSSQTTRGFVNKYGGGMRSEMVTNASVSVRGVDVESGEVIWTGTAHYPSPINNPEAGIVYLTRSAVRRGLCPPWGWKNDAEGCDATKAFGTGVIGIHMDVKNMPEGRQLLVTAVRPNSPAEQAGFKAGDVILSCNGKSGFQTRMQYYAACKTDAGQPLTLQVKRGDKLTTISATAVSRTESQQ
;
A
#
# COMPACT_ATOMS: atom_id res chain seq x y z
N MET A 1 -35.29 -49.38 -46.41
CA MET A 1 -35.95 -48.66 -45.30
C MET A 1 -35.23 -49.00 -44.00
N HIS A 2 -34.14 -48.31 -43.66
CA HIS A 2 -33.64 -48.20 -42.29
C HIS A 2 -32.92 -46.86 -42.14
N LEU A 3 -33.65 -45.96 -41.50
CA LEU A 3 -33.29 -44.65 -40.99
C LEU A 3 -32.70 -44.83 -39.58
N LEU A 4 -31.96 -43.82 -39.09
CA LEU A 4 -31.56 -43.56 -37.68
C LEU A 4 -30.26 -44.29 -37.25
N LEU A 5 -29.28 -43.69 -36.56
CA LEU A 5 -29.22 -42.42 -35.83
C LEU A 5 -27.72 -42.12 -35.61
N LEU A 6 -27.20 -41.05 -36.22
CA LEU A 6 -25.90 -40.45 -35.87
C LEU A 6 -26.09 -39.72 -34.53
N THR A 7 -25.87 -40.41 -33.41
CA THR A 7 -25.77 -39.73 -32.11
C THR A 7 -24.39 -39.12 -31.99
N ALA A 8 -24.31 -37.82 -32.26
CA ALA A 8 -23.20 -36.97 -31.91
C ALA A 8 -22.90 -37.11 -30.40
N LEU A 9 -21.77 -37.73 -30.06
CA LEU A 9 -21.18 -37.62 -28.73
C LEU A 9 -20.79 -36.15 -28.54
N PHE A 10 -21.69 -35.38 -27.94
CA PHE A 10 -21.39 -34.06 -27.42
C PHE A 10 -20.48 -34.26 -26.20
N PHE A 11 -19.18 -34.28 -26.46
CA PHE A 11 -18.14 -34.33 -25.45
C PHE A 11 -18.17 -32.99 -24.70
N ILE A 12 -19.03 -32.88 -23.69
CA ILE A 12 -19.00 -31.78 -22.72
C ILE A 12 -17.73 -31.99 -21.89
N LEU A 13 -16.61 -31.48 -22.40
CA LEU A 13 -15.43 -31.18 -21.61
C LEU A 13 -15.88 -30.23 -20.50
N TRP A 14 -16.10 -30.80 -19.31
CA TRP A 14 -16.17 -30.03 -18.09
C TRP A 14 -14.86 -29.28 -17.96
N VAL A 15 -14.86 -28.01 -18.33
CA VAL A 15 -13.85 -27.06 -17.93
C VAL A 15 -13.98 -26.99 -16.42
N SER A 16 -13.19 -27.81 -15.71
CA SER A 16 -12.88 -27.59 -14.31
C SER A 16 -12.19 -26.24 -14.25
N GLY A 17 -12.99 -25.18 -14.19
CA GLY A 17 -12.52 -23.82 -14.00
C GLY A 17 -11.76 -23.82 -12.69
N CYS A 18 -10.43 -23.80 -12.77
CA CYS A 18 -9.62 -23.33 -11.68
C CYS A 18 -10.18 -21.95 -11.32
N ARG A 19 -10.97 -21.86 -10.25
CA ARG A 19 -11.36 -20.58 -9.68
C ARG A 19 -10.05 -19.87 -9.40
N GLY A 20 -9.81 -18.76 -10.09
CA GLY A 20 -8.63 -17.94 -9.87
C GLY A 20 -8.50 -17.58 -8.38
N PRO A 21 -7.30 -17.15 -7.94
CA PRO A 21 -7.10 -16.74 -6.55
C PRO A 21 -8.20 -15.74 -6.17
N ILE A 22 -8.87 -16.00 -5.04
CA ILE A 22 -9.87 -15.07 -4.50
C ILE A 22 -9.10 -13.79 -4.20
N MET A 23 -9.32 -12.74 -4.98
CA MET A 23 -8.69 -11.45 -4.75
C MET A 23 -9.48 -10.71 -3.67
N PRO A 24 -8.79 -10.04 -2.73
CA PRO A 24 -9.46 -9.24 -1.74
C PRO A 24 -10.03 -7.99 -2.39
N ILE A 25 -11.14 -7.52 -1.85
CA ILE A 25 -11.68 -6.20 -2.12
C ILE A 25 -11.06 -5.28 -1.10
N SER A 26 -10.32 -4.27 -1.58
CA SER A 26 -9.69 -3.27 -0.72
C SER A 26 -10.08 -1.86 -1.10
N ASN A 27 -10.21 -1.00 -0.10
CA ASN A 27 -10.48 0.42 -0.28
C ASN A 27 -9.51 1.23 0.61
N GLY A 28 -9.34 2.51 0.34
CA GLY A 28 -8.49 3.36 1.16
C GLY A 28 -8.71 4.83 0.90
N SER A 29 -8.33 5.66 1.85
CA SER A 29 -8.38 7.11 1.74
C SER A 29 -7.16 7.72 2.41
N MET A 30 -6.70 8.85 1.89
CA MET A 30 -5.58 9.59 2.45
C MET A 30 -5.83 11.08 2.31
N SER A 31 -5.68 11.82 3.40
CA SER A 31 -5.70 13.28 3.41
C SER A 31 -4.29 13.84 3.18
N ASP A 32 -3.29 13.27 3.86
CA ASP A 32 -1.88 13.62 3.64
C ASP A 32 -0.92 12.47 3.95
N LEU A 33 0.29 12.55 3.39
CA LEU A 33 1.33 11.56 3.68
C LEU A 33 2.00 11.88 5.01
N PRO A 34 2.19 10.87 5.89
CA PRO A 34 2.92 11.09 7.13
C PRO A 34 4.35 11.52 6.83
N SER A 35 4.90 12.43 7.64
CA SER A 35 6.28 12.89 7.50
C SER A 35 7.25 11.72 7.52
N SER A 36 8.02 11.53 6.44
CA SER A 36 9.02 10.46 6.34
C SER A 36 10.24 10.68 7.24
N ALA A 37 10.38 11.87 7.82
CA ALA A 37 11.48 12.21 8.73
C ALA A 37 11.29 11.56 10.12
N LEU A 38 10.04 11.46 10.57
CA LEU A 38 9.67 10.96 11.88
C LEU A 38 9.45 9.45 11.86
N ALA A 39 9.59 8.82 13.03
CA ALA A 39 9.33 7.39 13.15
C ALA A 39 7.82 7.11 13.14
N THR A 40 7.45 5.88 12.80
CA THR A 40 6.08 5.37 12.82
C THR A 40 5.99 4.19 13.78
N VAL A 41 5.02 4.24 14.67
CA VAL A 41 4.65 3.11 15.53
C VAL A 41 3.60 2.27 14.81
N VAL A 42 3.70 0.95 14.87
CA VAL A 42 2.66 0.05 14.37
C VAL A 42 2.06 -0.71 15.55
N TRP A 43 0.75 -0.66 15.68
CA TRP A 43 0.01 -1.24 16.79
C TRP A 43 -1.13 -2.15 16.30
N GLY A 44 -1.33 -3.28 16.98
CA GLY A 44 -2.40 -4.23 16.67
C GLY A 44 -2.26 -5.51 17.47
N GLN A 45 -3.37 -6.24 17.64
CA GLN A 45 -3.40 -7.46 18.46
C GLN A 45 -2.76 -8.67 17.75
N HIS A 46 -2.95 -8.77 16.43
CA HIS A 46 -2.51 -9.93 15.66
C HIS A 46 -1.08 -9.79 15.17
N LYS A 47 -0.18 -10.63 15.70
CA LYS A 47 1.27 -10.56 15.42
C LYS A 47 1.59 -10.63 13.92
N GLY A 48 0.92 -11.51 13.17
CA GLY A 48 1.15 -11.66 11.73
C GLY A 48 0.76 -10.42 10.93
N ALA A 49 -0.31 -9.74 11.33
CA ALA A 49 -0.76 -8.53 10.64
C ALA A 49 0.14 -7.34 10.97
N VAL A 50 0.49 -7.17 12.25
CA VAL A 50 1.47 -6.15 12.66
C VAL A 50 2.80 -6.35 11.94
N GLY A 51 3.32 -7.59 11.87
CA GLY A 51 4.56 -7.88 11.16
C GLY A 51 4.51 -7.55 9.67
N GLU A 52 3.39 -7.85 9.00
CA GLU A 52 3.20 -7.51 7.59
C GLU A 52 3.03 -6.00 7.37
N ALA A 53 2.31 -5.30 8.25
CA ALA A 53 2.17 -3.85 8.20
C ALA A 53 3.54 -3.17 8.36
N VAL A 54 4.35 -3.59 9.33
CA VAL A 54 5.74 -3.13 9.51
C VAL A 54 6.54 -3.35 8.23
N THR A 55 6.52 -4.57 7.68
CA THR A 55 7.25 -4.93 6.46
C THR A 55 6.82 -4.05 5.28
N THR A 56 5.52 -3.88 5.07
CA THR A 56 4.97 -3.09 3.97
C THR A 56 5.33 -1.60 4.11
N LEU A 57 5.22 -1.04 5.32
CA LEU A 57 5.58 0.35 5.59
C LEU A 57 7.09 0.58 5.40
N GLN A 58 7.96 -0.33 5.85
CA GLN A 58 9.40 -0.25 5.62
C GLN A 58 9.74 -0.27 4.12
N GLN A 59 9.08 -1.12 3.34
CA GLN A 59 9.25 -1.16 1.88
C GLN A 59 8.83 0.16 1.21
N LEU A 60 7.82 0.83 1.76
CA LEU A 60 7.39 2.17 1.31
C LEU A 60 8.33 3.29 1.80
N GLY A 61 9.26 3.00 2.72
CA GLY A 61 10.27 3.93 3.21
C GLY A 61 9.93 4.59 4.54
N PHE A 62 8.97 4.06 5.29
CA PHE A 62 8.70 4.51 6.65
C PHE A 62 9.76 4.01 7.61
N ARG A 63 10.15 4.86 8.56
CA ARG A 63 11.04 4.50 9.66
C ARG A 63 10.19 3.91 10.78
N ILE A 64 10.37 2.63 11.10
CA ILE A 64 9.52 1.96 12.09
C ILE A 64 10.20 1.96 13.45
N VAL A 65 9.43 2.23 14.51
CA VAL A 65 9.89 2.03 15.88
C VAL A 65 9.92 0.53 16.19
N GLU A 66 11.06 0.04 16.66
CA GLU A 66 11.23 -1.34 17.07
C GLU A 66 10.29 -1.74 18.20
N ARG A 67 9.76 -2.96 18.14
CA ARG A 67 8.79 -3.46 19.12
C ARG A 67 9.35 -3.49 20.55
N SER A 68 10.63 -3.84 20.70
CA SER A 68 11.30 -3.86 22.01
C SER A 68 11.35 -2.47 22.64
N ARG A 69 11.60 -1.43 21.82
CA ARG A 69 11.61 -0.04 22.27
C ARG A 69 10.22 0.44 22.67
N LEU A 70 9.19 0.05 21.92
CA LEU A 70 7.80 0.31 22.26
C LEU A 70 7.42 -0.33 23.61
N GLN A 71 7.78 -1.61 23.79
CA GLN A 71 7.49 -2.34 25.04
C GLN A 71 8.18 -1.71 26.25
N GLN A 72 9.45 -1.32 26.10
CA GLN A 72 10.18 -0.62 27.15
C GLN A 72 9.43 0.64 27.63
N VAL A 73 8.90 1.45 26.70
CA VAL A 73 8.15 2.65 27.07
C VAL A 73 6.83 2.31 27.77
N PHE A 74 6.13 1.25 27.36
CA PHE A 74 4.93 0.82 28.10
C PHE A 74 5.25 0.42 29.54
N ASP A 75 6.33 -0.34 29.74
CA ASP A 75 6.77 -0.80 31.06
C ASP A 75 7.18 0.40 31.93
N GLU A 76 7.94 1.35 31.39
CA GLU A 76 8.36 2.58 32.07
C GLU A 76 7.17 3.49 32.44
N GLN A 77 6.19 3.62 31.53
CA GLN A 77 4.99 4.42 31.76
C GLN A 77 3.91 3.69 32.57
N LYS A 78 4.14 2.42 32.93
CA LYS A 78 3.17 1.53 33.60
C LYS A 78 1.83 1.48 32.89
N ILE A 79 1.86 1.51 31.55
CA ILE A 79 0.66 1.50 30.72
C ILE A 79 0.17 0.06 30.59
N THR A 80 -1.10 -0.15 30.91
CA THR A 80 -1.80 -1.41 30.65
C THR A 80 -2.95 -1.11 29.71
N LEU A 81 -2.87 -1.65 28.50
CA LEU A 81 -3.89 -1.47 27.47
C LEU A 81 -5.07 -2.40 27.76
N THR A 82 -6.27 -1.87 27.66
CA THR A 82 -7.54 -2.51 28.04
C THR A 82 -8.40 -2.93 26.84
N HIS A 83 -7.91 -2.64 25.63
CA HIS A 83 -8.60 -2.74 24.36
C HIS A 83 -9.88 -1.89 24.28
N SER A 84 -9.89 -0.76 24.98
CA SER A 84 -10.94 0.27 24.90
C SER A 84 -10.47 1.46 24.05
N THR A 85 -11.36 2.41 23.77
CA THR A 85 -11.00 3.68 23.11
C THR A 85 -9.98 4.51 23.89
N ASP A 86 -9.83 4.28 25.20
CA ASP A 86 -8.85 4.98 26.03
C ASP A 86 -7.41 4.56 25.72
N ASP A 87 -7.23 3.38 25.13
CA ASP A 87 -5.93 2.87 24.70
C ASP A 87 -5.32 3.74 23.59
N ASP A 88 -6.14 4.28 22.68
CA ASP A 88 -5.66 5.12 21.58
C ASP A 88 -5.01 6.40 22.12
N ALA A 89 -5.58 7.00 23.17
CA ALA A 89 -5.01 8.18 23.82
C ALA A 89 -3.67 7.87 24.52
N GLN A 90 -3.58 6.72 25.19
CA GLN A 90 -2.33 6.26 25.80
C GLN A 90 -1.25 5.98 24.75
N LEU A 91 -1.64 5.38 23.62
CA LEU A 91 -0.77 5.10 22.50
C LEU A 91 -0.24 6.37 21.86
N LEU A 92 -1.06 7.41 21.68
CA LEU A 92 -0.61 8.71 21.19
C LEU A 92 0.42 9.34 22.13
N LYS A 93 0.21 9.26 23.45
CA LYS A 93 1.20 9.71 24.44
C LYS A 93 2.53 8.95 24.31
N VAL A 94 2.47 7.64 24.12
CA VAL A 94 3.65 6.80 23.88
C VAL A 94 4.33 7.17 22.55
N GLY A 95 3.56 7.45 21.51
CA GLY A 95 4.04 7.98 20.23
C GLY A 95 4.87 9.25 20.42
N LYS A 96 4.36 10.21 21.21
CA LYS A 96 5.08 11.46 21.53
C LYS A 96 6.40 11.20 22.25
N ILE A 97 6.41 10.31 23.25
CA ILE A 97 7.64 9.92 23.99
C ILE A 97 8.67 9.28 23.04
N LEU A 98 8.21 8.48 22.08
CA LEU A 98 9.06 7.82 21.10
C LEU A 98 9.51 8.75 19.95
N GLY A 99 9.03 10.00 19.92
CA GLY A 99 9.28 10.92 18.79
C GLY A 99 8.68 10.41 17.48
N ALA A 100 7.59 9.64 17.56
CA ALA A 100 6.88 9.16 16.40
C ALA A 100 6.01 10.28 15.82
N GLY A 101 5.98 10.41 14.50
CA GLY A 101 5.09 11.33 13.80
C GLY A 101 3.72 10.72 13.55
N SER A 102 3.64 9.39 13.48
CA SER A 102 2.38 8.68 13.25
C SER A 102 2.31 7.33 13.97
N ILE A 103 1.08 6.90 14.23
CA ILE A 103 0.76 5.55 14.71
C ILE A 103 -0.15 4.89 13.67
N VAL A 104 0.20 3.67 13.29
CA VAL A 104 -0.59 2.83 12.39
C VAL A 104 -1.27 1.76 13.23
N PHE A 105 -2.59 1.85 13.33
CA PHE A 105 -3.42 0.86 14.00
C PHE A 105 -3.84 -0.21 12.98
N VAL A 106 -3.79 -1.47 13.39
CA VAL A 106 -4.18 -2.63 12.59
C VAL A 106 -5.22 -3.43 13.37
N GLU A 107 -6.44 -3.43 12.85
CA GLU A 107 -7.61 -4.11 13.41
C GLU A 107 -8.08 -5.21 12.46
N ILE A 108 -8.53 -6.31 13.04
CA ILE A 108 -8.96 -7.49 12.30
C ILE A 108 -10.28 -7.95 12.88
N GLU A 109 -11.24 -8.20 12.00
CA GLU A 109 -12.49 -8.86 12.37
C GLU A 109 -12.51 -10.21 11.67
N THR A 110 -12.75 -11.28 12.45
CA THR A 110 -12.91 -12.62 11.90
C THR A 110 -14.19 -13.26 12.40
N SER A 111 -14.83 -14.02 11.51
CA SER A 111 -15.97 -14.85 11.85
C SER A 111 -15.81 -16.20 11.17
N SER A 112 -15.70 -17.26 11.98
CA SER A 112 -15.46 -18.62 11.50
C SER A 112 -16.72 -19.47 11.59
N SER A 113 -16.96 -20.28 10.56
CA SER A 113 -18.07 -21.23 10.50
C SER A 113 -17.60 -22.56 9.92
N GLN A 114 -18.29 -23.65 10.29
CA GLN A 114 -18.01 -24.97 9.75
C GLN A 114 -18.89 -25.20 8.52
N THR A 115 -18.27 -25.53 7.38
CA THR A 115 -18.99 -25.90 6.16
C THR A 115 -18.80 -27.38 5.87
N THR A 116 -19.88 -28.10 5.59
CA THR A 116 -19.83 -29.52 5.22
C THR A 116 -20.18 -29.65 3.75
N ARG A 117 -19.26 -30.21 2.94
CA ARG A 117 -19.49 -30.51 1.53
C ARG A 117 -19.42 -32.00 1.28
N GLY A 118 -20.43 -32.52 0.57
CA GLY A 118 -20.38 -33.84 -0.03
C GLY A 118 -19.44 -33.84 -1.24
N PHE A 119 -18.68 -34.91 -1.41
CA PHE A 119 -17.91 -35.18 -2.62
C PHE A 119 -18.21 -36.60 -3.10
N VAL A 120 -18.20 -36.82 -4.40
CA VAL A 120 -18.35 -38.15 -5.00
C VAL A 120 -17.04 -38.51 -5.70
N ASN A 121 -16.52 -39.70 -5.44
CA ASN A 121 -15.34 -40.23 -6.11
C ASN A 121 -15.63 -41.67 -6.55
N LYS A 122 -14.66 -42.31 -7.23
CA LYS A 122 -14.80 -43.68 -7.75
C LYS A 122 -15.04 -44.76 -6.67
N TYR A 123 -15.00 -44.41 -5.39
CA TYR A 123 -15.20 -45.31 -4.26
C TYR A 123 -16.52 -45.06 -3.51
N GLY A 124 -17.42 -44.22 -4.03
CA GLY A 124 -18.75 -43.98 -3.43
C GLY A 124 -18.92 -42.64 -2.69
N GLY A 125 -17.87 -41.81 -2.64
CA GLY A 125 -17.97 -40.46 -2.06
C GLY A 125 -17.99 -40.38 -0.54
N GLY A 126 -18.14 -39.17 0.01
CA GLY A 126 -18.16 -38.90 1.44
C GLY A 126 -18.53 -37.45 1.78
N MET A 127 -18.62 -37.13 3.07
CA MET A 127 -18.77 -35.76 3.57
C MET A 127 -17.42 -35.26 4.09
N ARG A 128 -17.07 -34.03 3.75
CA ARG A 128 -15.91 -33.33 4.30
C ARG A 128 -16.36 -32.04 4.96
N SER A 129 -16.05 -31.89 6.24
CA SER A 129 -16.23 -30.63 6.95
C SER A 129 -14.94 -29.84 6.93
N GLU A 130 -15.02 -28.57 6.53
CA GLU A 130 -13.92 -27.61 6.52
C GLU A 130 -14.32 -26.40 7.36
N MET A 131 -13.38 -25.90 8.17
CA MET A 131 -13.55 -24.60 8.83
C MET A 131 -13.25 -23.51 7.81
N VAL A 132 -14.18 -22.58 7.65
CA VAL A 132 -14.03 -21.41 6.78
C VAL A 132 -14.21 -20.15 7.60
N THR A 133 -13.45 -19.11 7.27
CA THR A 133 -13.36 -17.88 8.04
C THR A 133 -13.58 -16.70 7.10
N ASN A 134 -14.53 -15.84 7.44
CA ASN A 134 -14.58 -14.48 6.91
C ASN A 134 -13.56 -13.65 7.67
N ALA A 135 -12.73 -12.91 6.95
CA ALA A 135 -11.73 -12.03 7.53
C ALA A 135 -11.78 -10.67 6.84
N SER A 136 -11.78 -9.61 7.65
CA SER A 136 -11.57 -8.23 7.23
C SER A 136 -10.41 -7.65 8.03
N VAL A 137 -9.67 -6.73 7.40
CA VAL A 137 -8.60 -5.97 8.02
C VAL A 137 -8.86 -4.50 7.78
N SER A 138 -8.77 -3.71 8.83
CA SER A 138 -8.84 -2.26 8.80
C SER A 138 -7.53 -1.69 9.35
N VAL A 139 -6.96 -0.73 8.63
CA VAL A 139 -5.77 0.00 9.04
C VAL A 139 -6.05 1.49 9.03
N ARG A 140 -5.56 2.21 10.03
CA ARG A 140 -5.60 3.67 10.08
C ARG A 140 -4.26 4.23 10.51
N GLY A 141 -3.77 5.23 9.79
CA GLY A 141 -2.66 6.05 10.22
C GLY A 141 -3.18 7.30 10.91
N VAL A 142 -2.70 7.55 12.12
CA VAL A 142 -3.08 8.71 12.95
C VAL A 142 -1.85 9.57 13.15
N ASP A 143 -1.98 10.87 12.93
CA ASP A 143 -0.94 11.84 13.27
C ASP A 143 -0.81 11.95 14.80
N VAL A 144 0.42 11.85 15.30
CA VAL A 144 0.65 11.81 16.76
C VAL A 144 0.37 13.16 17.41
N GLU A 145 0.58 14.27 16.71
CA GLU A 145 0.44 15.60 17.28
C GLU A 145 -1.03 16.04 17.33
N SER A 146 -1.74 15.92 16.20
CA SER A 146 -3.15 16.31 16.10
C SER A 146 -4.12 15.24 16.59
N GLY A 147 -3.72 13.96 16.57
CA GLY A 147 -4.63 12.84 16.80
C GLY A 147 -5.60 12.58 15.64
N GLU A 148 -5.43 13.26 14.50
CA GLU A 148 -6.30 13.10 13.34
C GLU A 148 -5.91 11.88 12.51
N VAL A 149 -6.92 11.23 11.93
CA VAL A 149 -6.71 10.14 10.97
C VAL A 149 -6.25 10.74 9.64
N ILE A 150 -5.01 10.47 9.25
CA ILE A 150 -4.39 10.98 8.03
C ILE A 150 -4.55 10.04 6.84
N TRP A 151 -4.75 8.75 7.09
CA TRP A 151 -5.11 7.77 6.06
C TRP A 151 -5.79 6.55 6.66
N THR A 152 -6.59 5.87 5.84
CA THR A 152 -7.28 4.62 6.19
C THR A 152 -7.18 3.64 5.04
N GLY A 153 -7.15 2.35 5.36
CA GLY A 153 -7.22 1.28 4.39
C GLY A 153 -8.04 0.13 4.93
N THR A 154 -8.85 -0.50 4.08
CA THR A 154 -9.61 -1.68 4.44
C THR A 154 -9.40 -2.75 3.39
N ALA A 155 -9.44 -4.01 3.79
CA ALA A 155 -9.40 -5.16 2.89
C ALA A 155 -10.20 -6.31 3.46
N HIS A 156 -11.00 -6.97 2.63
CA HIS A 156 -11.69 -8.22 3.00
C HIS A 156 -11.77 -9.15 1.80
N TYR A 157 -11.97 -10.45 2.07
CA TYR A 157 -12.28 -11.38 1.00
C TYR A 157 -13.79 -11.40 0.72
N PRO A 158 -14.22 -11.47 -0.56
CA PRO A 158 -15.63 -11.60 -0.92
C PRO A 158 -16.23 -12.97 -0.59
N SER A 159 -15.41 -13.92 -0.12
CA SER A 159 -15.83 -15.26 0.27
C SER A 159 -14.98 -15.78 1.42
N PRO A 160 -15.53 -16.65 2.27
CA PRO A 160 -14.79 -17.27 3.37
C PRO A 160 -13.55 -18.02 2.87
N ILE A 161 -12.47 -17.95 3.65
CA ILE A 161 -11.18 -18.61 3.39
C ILE A 161 -10.93 -19.73 4.39
N ASN A 162 -10.23 -20.78 3.97
CA ASN A 162 -9.87 -21.91 4.82
C ASN A 162 -8.48 -21.79 5.48
N ASN A 163 -7.74 -20.72 5.17
CA ASN A 163 -6.45 -20.40 5.77
C ASN A 163 -6.44 -18.93 6.24
N PRO A 164 -7.07 -18.62 7.39
CA PRO A 164 -7.21 -17.26 7.87
C PRO A 164 -5.87 -16.56 8.15
N GLU A 165 -4.85 -17.27 8.66
CA GLU A 165 -3.54 -16.67 8.97
C GLU A 165 -2.86 -16.07 7.73
N ALA A 166 -2.75 -16.84 6.65
CA ALA A 166 -2.18 -16.36 5.40
C ALA A 166 -3.07 -15.27 4.76
N GLY A 167 -4.39 -15.42 4.88
CA GLY A 167 -5.35 -14.44 4.38
C GLY A 167 -5.21 -13.09 5.07
N ILE A 168 -5.13 -13.06 6.40
CA ILE A 168 -4.97 -11.84 7.21
C ILE A 168 -3.69 -11.10 6.82
N VAL A 169 -2.57 -11.81 6.61
CA VAL A 169 -1.32 -11.22 6.11
C VAL A 169 -1.56 -10.54 4.76
N TYR A 170 -2.18 -11.23 3.80
CA TYR A 170 -2.45 -10.66 2.47
C TYR A 170 -3.42 -9.47 2.50
N LEU A 171 -4.46 -9.55 3.34
CA LEU A 171 -5.41 -8.46 3.58
C LEU A 171 -4.70 -7.24 4.18
N THR A 172 -3.81 -7.45 5.15
CA THR A 172 -3.07 -6.36 5.79
C THR A 172 -2.18 -5.62 4.79
N ARG A 173 -1.42 -6.36 3.97
CA ARG A 173 -0.64 -5.76 2.88
C ARG A 173 -1.51 -4.95 1.94
N SER A 174 -2.66 -5.50 1.54
CA SER A 174 -3.60 -4.84 0.64
C SER A 174 -4.16 -3.56 1.26
N ALA A 175 -4.59 -3.62 2.52
CA ALA A 175 -5.15 -2.48 3.25
C ALA A 175 -4.12 -1.35 3.41
N VAL A 176 -2.88 -1.65 3.83
CA VAL A 176 -1.80 -0.65 3.95
C VAL A 176 -1.48 -0.02 2.60
N ARG A 177 -1.32 -0.84 1.55
CA ARG A 177 -1.05 -0.32 0.20
C ARG A 177 -2.22 0.50 -0.31
N ARG A 178 -3.46 0.13 -0.04
CA ARG A 178 -4.62 0.90 -0.53
C ARG A 178 -4.77 2.23 0.20
N GLY A 179 -4.55 2.23 1.51
CA GLY A 179 -4.64 3.44 2.32
C GLY A 179 -3.54 4.47 2.01
N LEU A 180 -2.29 4.05 1.89
CA LEU A 180 -1.18 4.95 1.52
C LEU A 180 -1.11 5.28 0.03
N CYS A 181 -1.89 4.58 -0.79
CA CYS A 181 -1.95 4.67 -2.23
C CYS A 181 -0.60 4.89 -2.94
N PRO A 182 0.23 3.85 -3.11
CA PRO A 182 1.43 4.01 -3.88
C PRO A 182 1.07 4.28 -5.35
N PRO A 183 1.70 5.27 -5.99
CA PRO A 183 1.43 5.67 -7.38
C PRO A 183 1.84 4.63 -8.43
N TRP A 184 2.42 3.52 -8.00
CA TRP A 184 2.80 2.35 -8.81
C TRP A 184 1.90 1.13 -8.50
N GLY A 185 0.78 1.35 -7.83
CA GLY A 185 -0.20 0.32 -7.44
C GLY A 185 -1.32 0.14 -8.46
N TRP A 186 -2.18 -0.85 -8.19
CA TRP A 186 -3.32 -1.22 -9.04
C TRP A 186 -4.23 -0.01 -9.29
N LYS A 187 -4.35 0.38 -10.56
CA LYS A 187 -5.11 1.53 -11.07
C LYS A 187 -6.55 1.14 -11.41
N ASN A 188 -7.24 0.47 -10.48
CA ASN A 188 -8.68 0.31 -10.61
C ASN A 188 -9.33 1.46 -9.84
N ASP A 189 -9.92 2.41 -10.56
CA ASP A 189 -10.58 3.60 -10.01
C ASP A 189 -11.73 3.24 -9.04
N ALA A 190 -12.29 2.03 -9.20
CA ALA A 190 -13.33 1.46 -8.33
C ALA A 190 -12.85 1.14 -6.90
N GLU A 191 -11.54 1.09 -6.66
CA GLU A 191 -10.97 0.67 -5.36
C GLU A 191 -10.50 1.88 -4.50
N GLY A 192 -10.84 3.12 -4.88
CA GLY A 192 -10.93 4.28 -4.00
C GLY A 192 -9.67 5.04 -3.58
N CYS A 193 -8.50 4.79 -4.18
CA CYS A 193 -7.42 5.77 -4.01
C CYS A 193 -7.64 7.03 -4.87
N ASP A 194 -7.73 8.18 -4.21
CA ASP A 194 -7.61 9.49 -4.83
C ASP A 194 -6.14 9.97 -4.84
N ALA A 195 -5.42 9.65 -5.92
CA ALA A 195 -4.02 10.06 -6.09
C ALA A 195 -3.83 11.59 -6.10
N THR A 196 -4.88 12.36 -6.39
CA THR A 196 -4.79 13.83 -6.40
C THR A 196 -4.74 14.40 -4.99
N LYS A 197 -5.48 13.82 -4.03
CA LYS A 197 -5.35 14.16 -2.61
C LYS A 197 -3.98 13.76 -2.06
N ALA A 198 -3.53 12.57 -2.43
CA ALA A 198 -2.27 12.00 -1.98
C ALA A 198 -1.03 12.78 -2.46
N PHE A 199 -0.98 13.15 -3.75
CA PHE A 199 0.24 13.64 -4.40
C PHE A 199 0.04 14.94 -5.19
N GLY A 200 -1.09 15.61 -5.01
CA GLY A 200 -1.46 16.82 -5.75
C GLY A 200 -1.99 16.49 -7.14
N THR A 201 -2.59 17.47 -7.79
CA THR A 201 -3.21 17.32 -9.13
C THR A 201 -2.21 17.32 -10.29
N GLY A 202 -0.95 17.71 -10.05
CA GLY A 202 0.05 17.98 -11.07
C GLY A 202 1.10 16.88 -11.27
N VAL A 203 1.58 16.73 -12.50
CA VAL A 203 2.75 15.90 -12.88
C VAL A 203 3.61 16.58 -13.94
N ILE A 204 4.88 16.18 -14.01
CA ILE A 204 5.84 16.68 -15.00
C ILE A 204 6.25 15.64 -16.06
N GLY A 205 5.89 14.35 -15.89
CA GLY A 205 6.11 13.33 -16.93
C GLY A 205 7.48 12.66 -16.94
N ILE A 206 8.12 12.48 -15.78
CA ILE A 206 9.34 11.67 -15.63
C ILE A 206 9.03 10.25 -15.16
N HIS A 207 9.71 9.27 -15.74
CA HIS A 207 9.77 7.89 -15.24
C HIS A 207 11.08 7.70 -14.48
N MET A 208 11.00 7.03 -13.34
CA MET A 208 12.16 6.83 -12.48
C MET A 208 12.12 5.47 -11.79
N ASP A 209 13.32 4.98 -11.51
CA ASP A 209 13.53 3.80 -10.70
C ASP A 209 14.52 4.08 -9.58
N VAL A 210 14.38 3.32 -8.49
CA VAL A 210 15.37 3.28 -7.42
C VAL A 210 16.50 2.36 -7.87
N LYS A 211 17.72 2.91 -7.98
CA LYS A 211 18.92 2.15 -8.32
C LYS A 211 19.88 2.15 -7.14
N ASN A 212 20.46 0.98 -6.86
CA ASN A 212 21.58 0.87 -5.94
C ASN A 212 22.85 1.32 -6.67
N MET A 213 23.42 2.44 -6.24
CA MET A 213 24.69 2.98 -6.72
C MET A 213 25.73 2.94 -5.59
N PRO A 214 27.04 3.11 -5.89
CA PRO A 214 28.08 3.12 -4.86
C PRO A 214 27.83 4.13 -3.72
N GLU A 215 27.18 5.25 -4.02
CA GLU A 215 26.83 6.29 -3.05
C GLU A 215 25.49 6.02 -2.33
N GLY A 216 24.84 4.88 -2.58
CA GLY A 216 23.59 4.46 -1.96
C GLY A 216 22.42 4.33 -2.93
N ARG A 217 21.20 4.24 -2.38
CA ARG A 217 19.97 4.21 -3.18
C ARG A 217 19.70 5.60 -3.75
N GLN A 218 19.53 5.66 -5.07
CA GLN A 218 19.28 6.90 -5.80
C GLN A 218 18.05 6.76 -6.71
N LEU A 219 17.36 7.88 -6.93
CA LEU A 219 16.27 7.95 -7.91
C LEU A 219 16.83 8.37 -9.26
N LEU A 220 16.90 7.41 -10.17
CA LEU A 220 17.39 7.59 -11.51
C LEU A 220 16.22 7.81 -12.45
N VAL A 221 16.25 8.90 -13.23
CA VAL A 221 15.34 9.10 -14.36
C VAL A 221 15.68 8.09 -15.44
N THR A 222 14.75 7.18 -15.70
CA THR A 222 14.90 6.11 -16.70
C THR A 222 14.32 6.52 -18.05
N ALA A 223 13.28 7.35 -18.07
CA ALA A 223 12.72 7.91 -19.27
C ALA A 223 12.02 9.25 -18.99
N VAL A 224 11.91 10.09 -20.02
CA VAL A 224 11.14 11.33 -20.00
C VAL A 224 10.04 11.20 -21.04
N ARG A 225 8.79 11.50 -20.67
CA ARG A 225 7.66 11.38 -21.58
C ARG A 225 7.77 12.45 -22.68
N PRO A 226 7.59 12.11 -23.97
CA PRO A 226 7.54 13.09 -25.03
C PRO A 226 6.43 14.12 -24.82
N ASN A 227 6.67 15.37 -25.25
CA ASN A 227 5.78 16.52 -25.11
C ASN A 227 5.35 16.82 -23.66
N SER A 228 6.12 16.35 -22.66
CA SER A 228 5.83 16.60 -21.26
C SER A 228 6.52 17.87 -20.74
N PRO A 229 6.05 18.43 -19.61
CA PRO A 229 6.76 19.54 -18.96
C PRO A 229 8.21 19.21 -18.63
N ALA A 230 8.51 17.95 -18.29
CA ALA A 230 9.87 17.53 -18.00
C ALA A 230 10.77 17.55 -19.25
N GLU A 231 10.26 17.14 -20.41
CA GLU A 231 11.02 17.23 -21.67
C GLU A 231 11.29 18.69 -22.03
N GLN A 232 10.26 19.55 -21.96
CA GLN A 232 10.36 20.98 -22.24
C GLN A 232 11.33 21.68 -21.30
N ALA A 233 11.38 21.27 -20.03
CA ALA A 233 12.32 21.77 -19.03
C ALA A 233 13.73 21.17 -19.19
N GLY A 234 13.94 20.18 -20.06
CA GLY A 234 15.25 19.62 -20.37
C GLY A 234 15.73 18.50 -19.45
N PHE A 235 14.82 17.80 -18.77
CA PHE A 235 15.14 16.52 -18.11
C PHE A 235 15.59 15.49 -19.15
N LYS A 236 16.46 14.57 -18.72
CA LYS A 236 16.96 13.48 -19.57
C LYS A 236 17.04 12.17 -18.80
N ALA A 237 16.93 11.06 -19.52
CA ALA A 237 17.30 9.76 -18.95
C ALA A 237 18.78 9.80 -18.49
N GLY A 238 19.05 9.24 -17.32
CA GLY A 238 20.35 9.32 -16.67
C GLY A 238 20.47 10.44 -15.62
N ASP A 239 19.49 11.35 -15.54
CA ASP A 239 19.43 12.33 -14.45
C ASP A 239 19.19 11.62 -13.11
N VAL A 240 20.00 11.92 -12.10
CA VAL A 240 19.78 11.47 -10.73
C VAL A 240 19.11 12.59 -9.96
N ILE A 241 17.92 12.33 -9.40
CA ILE A 241 17.17 13.31 -8.63
C ILE A 241 17.73 13.39 -7.21
N LEU A 242 18.13 14.61 -6.79
CA LEU A 242 18.70 14.87 -5.47
C LEU A 242 17.73 15.57 -4.52
N SER A 243 16.94 16.51 -5.05
CA SER A 243 15.95 17.24 -4.27
C SER A 243 14.77 17.68 -5.14
N CYS A 244 13.67 17.99 -4.46
CA CYS A 244 12.42 18.44 -5.06
C CYS A 244 11.72 19.42 -4.13
N ASN A 245 11.41 20.63 -4.62
CA ASN A 245 10.88 21.73 -3.82
C ASN A 245 11.67 21.95 -2.52
N GLY A 246 13.01 21.84 -2.60
CA GLY A 246 13.93 21.99 -1.46
C GLY A 246 14.01 20.78 -0.52
N LYS A 247 13.11 19.79 -0.65
CA LYS A 247 13.15 18.54 0.13
C LYS A 247 14.10 17.55 -0.53
N SER A 248 14.95 16.88 0.26
CA SER A 248 15.97 15.92 -0.21
C SER A 248 15.99 14.68 0.67
N GLY A 249 16.90 13.74 0.38
CA GLY A 249 17.10 12.54 1.21
C GLY A 249 16.05 11.44 1.01
N PHE A 250 15.22 11.53 -0.03
CA PHE A 250 14.30 10.45 -0.38
C PHE A 250 15.07 9.25 -0.93
N GLN A 251 14.82 8.07 -0.33
CA GLN A 251 15.39 6.77 -0.65
C GLN A 251 14.40 5.85 -1.37
N THR A 252 13.12 6.25 -1.37
CA THR A 252 12.04 5.51 -2.02
C THR A 252 11.25 6.42 -2.95
N ARG A 253 10.60 5.77 -3.92
CA ARG A 253 9.67 6.43 -4.82
C ARG A 253 8.50 7.13 -4.11
N MET A 254 8.02 6.57 -3.00
CA MET A 254 6.96 7.18 -2.20
C MET A 254 7.41 8.49 -1.57
N GLN A 255 8.61 8.50 -0.99
CA GLN A 255 9.18 9.72 -0.38
C GLN A 255 9.40 10.82 -1.42
N TYR A 256 9.81 10.46 -2.63
CA TYR A 256 9.88 11.41 -3.74
C TYR A 256 8.51 12.01 -4.07
N TYR A 257 7.48 11.19 -4.23
CA TYR A 257 6.16 11.73 -4.57
C TYR A 257 5.54 12.56 -3.44
N ALA A 258 5.81 12.21 -2.18
CA ALA A 258 5.46 13.04 -1.04
C ALA A 258 6.18 14.40 -1.07
N ALA A 259 7.49 14.38 -1.36
CA ALA A 259 8.31 15.59 -1.45
C ALA A 259 7.92 16.49 -2.63
N CYS A 260 7.55 15.88 -3.76
CA CYS A 260 7.17 16.52 -5.01
C CYS A 260 5.67 16.69 -5.20
N LYS A 261 4.88 16.66 -4.11
CA LYS A 261 3.46 16.98 -4.16
C LYS A 261 3.28 18.39 -4.75
N THR A 262 2.54 18.48 -5.85
CA THR A 262 2.31 19.73 -6.59
C THR A 262 0.98 19.68 -7.31
N ASP A 263 0.36 20.84 -7.48
CA ASP A 263 -0.86 20.99 -8.26
C ASP A 263 -0.57 21.38 -9.70
N ALA A 264 -1.54 21.13 -10.58
CA ALA A 264 -1.47 21.55 -11.97
C ALA A 264 -1.32 23.08 -12.06
N GLY A 265 -0.49 23.54 -13.00
CA GLY A 265 -0.13 24.94 -13.18
C GLY A 265 0.95 25.46 -12.23
N GLN A 266 1.33 24.70 -11.19
CA GLN A 266 2.40 25.11 -10.27
C GLN A 266 3.77 24.65 -10.75
N PRO A 267 4.84 25.45 -10.53
CA PRO A 267 6.20 25.04 -10.85
C PRO A 267 6.72 24.01 -9.85
N LEU A 268 7.34 22.95 -10.36
CA LEU A 268 8.07 21.96 -9.58
C LEU A 268 9.56 22.11 -9.84
N THR A 269 10.32 22.43 -8.80
CA THR A 269 11.78 22.68 -8.91
C THR A 269 12.55 21.48 -8.38
N LEU A 270 13.38 20.87 -9.22
CA LEU A 270 14.20 19.72 -8.87
C LEU A 270 15.69 20.05 -9.04
N GLN A 271 16.52 19.59 -8.10
CA GLN A 271 17.95 19.49 -8.34
C GLN A 271 18.29 18.08 -8.82
N VAL A 272 19.02 18.00 -9.93
CA VAL A 272 19.47 16.76 -10.53
C VAL A 272 20.99 16.75 -10.72
N LYS A 273 21.57 15.57 -10.65
CA LYS A 273 22.95 15.28 -11.05
C LYS A 273 22.94 14.58 -12.41
N ARG A 274 23.61 15.16 -13.41
CA ARG A 274 23.78 14.60 -14.75
C ARG A 274 25.26 14.38 -15.02
N GLY A 275 25.71 13.13 -14.99
CA GLY A 275 27.15 12.84 -14.85
C GLY A 275 27.66 13.47 -13.55
N ASP A 276 28.67 14.32 -13.61
CA ASP A 276 29.17 15.04 -12.43
C ASP A 276 28.60 16.46 -12.26
N LYS A 277 27.73 16.89 -13.17
CA LYS A 277 27.18 18.25 -13.14
C LYS A 277 25.88 18.31 -12.35
N LEU A 278 25.82 19.21 -11.38
CA LEU A 278 24.58 19.60 -10.70
C LEU A 278 23.82 20.62 -11.54
N THR A 279 22.52 20.38 -11.72
CA THR A 279 21.61 21.26 -12.46
C THR A 279 20.31 21.42 -11.69
N THR A 280 19.82 22.65 -11.59
CA THR A 280 18.46 22.91 -11.09
C THR A 280 17.54 23.07 -12.30
N ILE A 281 16.46 22.29 -12.33
CA ILE A 281 15.48 22.29 -13.42
C ILE A 281 14.10 22.56 -12.82
N SER A 282 13.37 23.52 -13.41
CA SER A 282 12.00 23.84 -13.02
C SER A 282 11.06 23.49 -14.17
N ALA A 283 9.98 22.78 -13.86
CA ALA A 283 8.96 22.37 -14.82
C ALA A 283 7.57 22.70 -14.27
N THR A 284 6.71 23.31 -15.09
CA THR A 284 5.33 23.61 -14.71
C THR A 284 4.48 22.34 -14.81
N ALA A 285 3.91 21.89 -13.70
CA ALA A 285 3.14 20.67 -13.67
C ALA A 285 1.84 20.79 -14.49
N VAL A 286 1.48 19.72 -15.20
CA VAL A 286 0.20 19.59 -15.92
C VAL A 286 -0.73 18.62 -15.19
N SER A 287 -2.01 18.61 -15.56
CA SER A 287 -3.00 17.74 -14.92
C SER A 287 -2.62 16.26 -15.02
N ARG A 288 -2.71 15.54 -13.89
CA ARG A 288 -2.53 14.09 -13.80
C ARG A 288 -3.51 13.32 -14.68
N THR A 289 -4.75 13.78 -14.81
CA THR A 289 -5.78 13.08 -15.59
C THR A 289 -5.52 13.20 -17.10
N GLU A 290 -5.03 14.34 -17.56
CA GLU A 290 -4.67 14.58 -18.96
C GLU A 290 -3.37 13.88 -19.36
N SER A 291 -2.43 13.72 -18.42
CA SER A 291 -1.14 13.08 -18.67
C SER A 291 -1.19 11.56 -18.87
N GLN A 292 -2.32 10.92 -18.56
CA GLN A 292 -2.52 9.47 -18.70
C GLN A 292 -3.10 9.07 -20.07
N GLN A 293 -3.42 10.04 -20.93
CA GLN A 293 -3.67 9.86 -22.37
C GLN A 293 -2.39 10.12 -23.17
#